data_AF-A0A6A5YEH9-F1
#
_entry.id   AF-A0A6A5YEH9-F1
#
_cell.length_a   1.000
_cell.length_b   1.000
_cell.length_c   1.000
_cell.angle_alpha   90.00
_cell.angle_beta   90.00
_cell.angle_gamma   90.00
#
_symmetry.space_group_name_H-M   'P 1'
#
loop_
_entity.id
_entity.type
_entity.pdbx_description
1 polymer ?
#
loop_
_entity_poly.entity_id
_entity_poly.type
_entity_poly.pdbx_seq_one_letter_code
_entity_poly.pdbx_strand_id
1 'polypeptide(L)'
;MSSLVELLRGISPYLYFSCGMLAGFYVHHLLTERELNKQKNDIQHREENVKDRHKKAAQREVAVGHKEIIVGQREANIRQFLRESIRRILRESIGVHQHDRKDFDGEDCPICHEILNPWEQPVLFCDRDEGRHIACGKNFHLNCLVEWLKTCQRQREPPTCPNCRMPWNVRAGN
;
A
#
# COMPACT_ATOMS: atom_id res chain seq x y z
N MET A 1 44.74 59.49 53.77
CA MET A 1 43.61 58.63 53.31
C MET A 1 42.45 58.55 54.32
N SER A 2 42.34 59.46 55.29
CA SER A 2 41.33 59.35 56.37
C SER A 2 40.01 60.12 56.14
N SER A 3 39.88 60.88 55.05
CA SER A 3 38.73 61.79 54.86
C SER A 3 37.49 61.14 54.21
N LEU A 4 37.65 60.05 53.45
CA LEU A 4 36.51 59.37 52.80
C LEU A 4 35.72 58.46 53.74
N VAL A 5 36.33 57.99 54.83
CA VAL A 5 35.69 57.07 55.79
C VAL A 5 34.72 57.78 56.73
N GLU A 6 34.93 59.08 57.01
CA GLU A 6 34.00 59.86 57.84
C GLU A 6 32.76 60.33 57.07
N LEU A 7 32.85 60.54 55.75
CA LEU A 7 31.70 60.93 54.94
C LEU A 7 30.62 59.82 54.86
N LEU A 8 31.02 58.56 55.02
CA LEU A 8 30.13 57.40 54.96
C LEU A 8 29.39 57.14 56.28
N ARG A 9 29.79 57.76 57.40
CA ARG A 9 29.13 57.55 58.71
C ARG A 9 27.80 58.29 58.87
N GLY A 10 27.49 59.23 57.96
CA GLY A 10 26.23 60.00 57.99
C GLY A 10 25.12 59.47 57.07
N ILE A 11 25.38 58.41 56.30
CA ILE A 11 24.39 57.88 55.36
C ILE A 11 23.38 57.05 56.15
N SER A 12 22.13 57.50 56.17
CA SER A 12 21.02 56.81 56.85
C SER A 12 20.93 55.36 56.39
N PRO A 13 20.88 54.37 57.31
CA PRO A 13 20.75 52.95 56.95
C PRO A 13 19.54 52.64 56.05
N TYR A 14 18.52 53.51 56.04
CA TYR A 14 17.38 53.45 55.12
C TYR A 14 17.77 53.60 53.64
N LEU A 15 18.82 54.38 53.31
CA LEU A 15 19.30 54.55 51.94
C LEU A 15 20.03 53.31 51.42
N TYR A 16 20.75 52.60 52.28
CA TYR A 16 21.34 51.30 51.92
C TYR A 16 20.28 50.24 51.67
N PHE A 17 19.22 50.23 52.49
CA PHE A 17 18.12 49.27 52.33
C PHE A 17 17.30 49.53 51.06
N SER A 18 16.99 50.80 50.75
CA SER A 18 16.25 51.14 49.52
C SER A 18 17.06 50.88 48.25
N CYS A 19 18.37 51.16 48.26
CA CYS A 19 19.26 50.87 47.14
C CYS A 19 19.39 49.35 46.90
N GLY A 20 19.47 48.55 47.97
CA GLY A 20 19.48 47.09 47.89
C GLY A 20 18.19 46.50 47.29
N MET A 21 17.02 47.03 47.69
CA MET A 21 15.74 46.58 47.11
C MET A 21 15.63 46.91 45.62
N LEU A 22 15.99 48.14 45.20
CA LEU A 22 15.95 48.53 43.79
C LEU A 22 16.91 47.70 42.93
N ALA A 23 18.11 47.40 43.45
CA ALA A 23 19.06 46.50 42.77
C ALA A 23 18.49 45.07 42.64
N GLY A 24 17.83 44.56 43.69
CA GLY A 24 17.16 43.26 43.66
C GLY A 24 16.03 43.18 42.63
N PHE A 25 15.17 44.19 42.57
CA PHE A 25 14.11 44.28 41.56
C PHE A 25 14.69 44.35 40.14
N TYR A 26 15.75 45.12 39.92
CA TYR A 26 16.40 45.22 38.62
C TYR A 26 17.01 43.88 38.17
N VAL A 27 17.73 43.18 39.05
CA VAL A 27 18.29 41.85 38.74
C VAL A 27 17.19 40.83 38.47
N HIS A 28 16.12 40.81 39.27
CA HIS A 28 14.97 39.93 39.03
C HIS A 28 14.31 40.22 37.69
N HIS A 29 14.12 41.50 37.33
CA HIS A 29 13.57 41.90 36.04
C HIS A 29 14.43 41.38 34.88
N LEU A 30 15.75 41.58 34.93
CA LEU A 30 16.68 41.10 33.90
C LEU A 30 16.67 39.57 33.77
N LEU A 31 16.60 38.84 34.88
CA LEU A 31 16.49 37.38 34.85
C LEU A 31 15.17 36.93 34.23
N THR A 32 14.07 37.61 34.56
CA THR A 32 12.74 37.33 33.99
C THR A 32 12.73 37.60 32.49
N GLU A 33 13.30 38.71 32.02
CA GLU A 33 13.41 39.02 30.58
C GLU A 33 14.24 37.97 29.82
N ARG A 34 15.33 37.49 30.42
CA ARG A 34 16.13 36.41 29.82
C ARG A 34 15.33 35.12 29.68
N GLU A 35 14.59 34.73 30.71
CA GLU A 35 13.77 33.51 30.65
C GLU A 35 12.62 33.65 29.64
N LEU A 36 11.96 34.81 29.59
CA LEU A 36 10.93 35.10 28.59
C LEU A 36 11.49 35.03 27.16
N ASN A 37 12.68 35.58 26.92
CA ASN A 37 13.33 35.51 25.61
C ASN A 37 13.70 34.08 25.23
N LYS A 38 14.17 33.28 26.18
CA LYS A 38 14.44 31.85 25.97
C LYS A 38 13.16 31.10 25.61
N GLN A 39 12.10 31.29 26.38
CA GLN A 39 10.79 30.69 26.09
C GLN A 39 10.24 31.11 24.72
N LYS A 40 10.40 32.39 24.35
CA LYS A 40 10.00 32.88 23.03
C LYS A 40 10.74 32.18 21.90
N ASN A 41 12.05 31.99 22.03
CA ASN A 41 12.84 31.27 21.03
C ASN A 41 12.45 29.79 20.94
N ASP A 42 12.19 29.14 22.09
CA ASP A 42 11.74 27.75 22.13
C ASP A 42 10.36 27.58 21.46
N ILE A 43 9.45 28.52 21.69
CA ILE A 43 8.13 28.54 21.04
C ILE A 43 8.29 28.71 19.54
N GLN A 44 9.09 29.69 19.09
CA GLN A 44 9.32 29.94 17.67
C GLN A 44 9.89 28.69 16.97
N HIS A 45 10.88 28.03 17.58
CA HIS A 45 11.45 26.80 17.04
C HIS A 45 10.40 25.66 16.95
N ARG A 46 9.53 25.54 17.96
CA ARG A 46 8.43 24.56 17.94
C ARG A 46 7.43 24.87 16.84
N GLU A 47 7.08 26.14 16.61
CA GLU A 47 6.18 26.55 15.54
C GLU A 47 6.75 26.22 14.15
N GLU A 48 8.05 26.46 13.94
CA GLU A 48 8.73 26.10 12.70
C GLU A 48 8.73 24.58 12.47
N ASN A 49 9.01 23.79 13.52
CA ASN A 49 8.93 22.33 13.45
C ASN A 49 7.51 21.83 13.14
N VAL A 50 6.49 22.45 13.73
CA VAL A 50 5.08 22.12 13.45
C VAL A 50 4.75 22.43 11.98
N LYS A 51 5.16 23.59 11.46
CA LYS A 51 4.97 23.97 10.05
C LYS A 51 5.63 22.96 9.09
N ASP A 52 6.85 22.52 9.37
CA ASP A 52 7.54 21.51 8.56
C ASP A 52 6.79 20.16 8.58
N ARG A 53 6.32 19.73 9.76
CA ARG A 53 5.51 18.51 9.90
C ARG A 53 4.20 18.59 9.11
N HIS A 54 3.51 19.72 9.14
CA HIS A 54 2.29 19.93 8.34
C HIS A 54 2.57 19.86 6.84
N LYS A 55 3.66 20.48 6.37
CA LYS A 55 4.06 20.41 4.96
C LYS A 55 4.35 18.97 4.52
N LYS A 56 5.07 18.20 5.35
CA LYS A 56 5.35 16.78 5.11
C LYS A 56 4.07 15.92 5.12
N ALA A 57 3.13 16.21 6.02
CA ALA A 57 1.85 15.52 6.07
C ALA A 57 1.03 15.76 4.80
N ALA A 58 0.91 17.00 4.33
CA ALA A 58 0.21 17.34 3.09
C ALA A 58 0.82 16.64 1.87
N GLN A 59 2.16 16.56 1.79
CA GLN A 59 2.83 15.82 0.71
C GLN A 59 2.51 14.32 0.74
N ARG A 60 2.40 13.73 1.93
CA ARG A 60 2.03 12.31 2.09
C ARG A 60 0.59 12.06 1.67
N GLU A 61 -0.34 12.95 2.01
CA GLU A 61 -1.74 12.84 1.60
C GLU A 61 -1.88 12.83 0.08
N VAL A 62 -1.19 13.74 -0.62
CA VAL A 62 -1.16 13.76 -2.10
C VAL A 62 -0.59 12.47 -2.67
N ALA A 63 0.50 11.94 -2.09
CA ALA A 63 1.10 10.70 -2.54
C ALA A 63 0.20 9.47 -2.31
N VAL A 64 -0.57 9.45 -1.21
CA VAL A 64 -1.56 8.39 -0.94
C VAL A 64 -2.70 8.45 -1.95
N GLY A 65 -3.26 9.63 -2.23
CA GLY A 65 -4.32 9.79 -3.23
C GLY A 65 -3.91 9.32 -4.63
N HIS A 66 -2.66 9.58 -5.05
CA HIS A 66 -2.15 9.06 -6.34
C HIS A 66 -2.08 7.52 -6.36
N LYS A 67 -1.68 6.90 -5.25
CA LYS A 67 -1.63 5.43 -5.16
C LYS A 67 -3.02 4.82 -5.22
N GLU A 68 -4.01 5.43 -4.57
CA GLU A 68 -5.41 4.98 -4.61
C GLU A 68 -5.98 5.01 -6.04
N ILE A 69 -5.70 6.08 -6.80
CA ILE A 69 -6.09 6.17 -8.22
C ILE A 69 -5.47 5.03 -9.03
N ILE A 70 -4.17 4.75 -8.84
CA ILE A 70 -3.48 3.66 -9.56
C ILE A 70 -4.07 2.29 -9.21
N VAL A 71 -4.37 2.05 -7.93
CA VAL A 71 -4.99 0.78 -7.49
C VAL A 71 -6.40 0.65 -8.09
N GLY A 72 -7.21 1.71 -8.03
CA GLY A 72 -8.54 1.73 -8.63
C GLY A 72 -8.52 1.45 -10.14
N GLN A 73 -7.56 2.02 -10.88
CA GLN A 73 -7.39 1.77 -12.32
C GLN A 73 -7.04 0.29 -12.59
N ARG A 74 -6.16 -0.30 -11.79
CA ARG A 74 -5.77 -1.73 -11.93
C ARG A 74 -6.96 -2.64 -11.66
N GLU A 75 -7.75 -2.36 -10.62
CA GLU A 75 -8.95 -3.13 -10.32
C GLU A 75 -10.01 -3.03 -11.44
N ALA A 76 -10.20 -1.83 -11.99
CA ALA A 76 -11.11 -1.62 -13.12
C ALA A 76 -10.67 -2.43 -14.36
N ASN A 77 -9.37 -2.42 -14.67
CA ASN A 77 -8.80 -3.19 -15.78
C ASN A 77 -9.02 -4.70 -15.59
N ILE A 78 -8.80 -5.22 -14.38
CA ILE A 78 -9.04 -6.64 -14.07
C ILE A 78 -10.52 -6.99 -14.24
N ARG A 79 -11.44 -6.17 -13.72
CA ARG A 79 -12.89 -6.40 -13.88
C ARG A 79 -13.30 -6.38 -15.35
N GLN A 80 -12.75 -5.47 -16.14
CA GLN A 80 -13.01 -5.40 -17.58
C GLN A 80 -12.48 -6.63 -18.31
N PHE A 81 -11.26 -7.07 -18.00
CA PHE A 81 -10.66 -8.28 -18.56
C PHE A 81 -11.50 -9.54 -18.25
N LEU A 82 -11.94 -9.70 -17.00
CA LEU A 82 -12.77 -10.85 -16.60
C LEU A 82 -14.12 -10.86 -17.32
N ARG A 83 -14.78 -9.69 -17.45
CA ARG A 83 -16.04 -9.58 -18.20
C ARG A 83 -15.86 -10.02 -19.65
N GLU A 84 -14.81 -9.58 -20.32
CA GLU A 84 -14.60 -9.91 -21.73
C GLU A 84 -14.17 -11.38 -21.91
N SER A 85 -13.36 -11.91 -20.99
CA SER A 85 -12.98 -13.32 -20.96
C SER A 85 -14.21 -14.23 -20.81
N ILE A 86 -15.12 -13.91 -19.88
CA ILE A 86 -16.37 -14.66 -19.68
C ILE A 86 -17.25 -14.58 -20.93
N ARG A 87 -17.40 -13.40 -21.55
CA ARG A 87 -18.16 -13.27 -22.81
C ARG A 87 -17.58 -14.10 -23.95
N ARG A 88 -16.25 -14.21 -24.03
CA ARG A 88 -15.59 -15.04 -25.03
C ARG A 88 -15.88 -16.52 -24.80
N ILE A 89 -15.67 -17.00 -23.56
CA ILE A 89 -15.99 -18.38 -23.17
C ILE A 89 -17.44 -18.71 -23.50
N LEU A 90 -18.39 -17.84 -23.13
CA LEU A 90 -19.81 -18.06 -23.39
C LEU A 90 -20.13 -18.13 -24.90
N ARG A 91 -19.55 -17.24 -25.72
CA ARG A 91 -19.72 -17.27 -27.19
C ARG A 91 -19.18 -18.56 -27.80
N GLU A 92 -18.01 -19.01 -27.36
CA GLU A 92 -17.37 -20.24 -27.84
C GLU A 92 -18.14 -21.50 -27.39
N SER A 93 -18.74 -21.47 -26.21
CA SER A 93 -19.49 -22.61 -25.65
C SER A 93 -20.91 -22.81 -26.22
N ILE A 94 -21.49 -21.82 -26.92
CA ILE A 94 -22.89 -21.89 -27.41
C ILE A 94 -22.98 -22.24 -28.92
N GLY A 95 -21.87 -22.30 -29.66
CA GLY A 95 -21.97 -22.25 -31.14
C GLY A 95 -21.05 -23.09 -32.02
N VAL A 96 -20.14 -23.94 -31.53
CA VAL A 96 -19.20 -24.64 -32.43
C VAL A 96 -19.00 -26.10 -32.04
N HIS A 97 -19.12 -26.99 -33.03
CA HIS A 97 -18.66 -28.37 -32.99
C HIS A 97 -17.29 -28.49 -32.29
N GLN A 98 -17.27 -28.93 -31.04
CA GLN A 98 -16.04 -29.24 -30.31
C GLN A 98 -15.54 -30.59 -30.79
N HIS A 99 -14.88 -30.62 -31.94
CA HIS A 99 -14.50 -31.84 -32.66
C HIS A 99 -13.55 -32.79 -31.88
N ASP A 100 -13.10 -32.39 -30.68
CA ASP A 100 -12.13 -33.10 -29.84
C ASP A 100 -12.41 -33.04 -28.33
N ARG A 101 -13.56 -32.51 -27.90
CA ARG A 101 -13.90 -32.56 -26.48
C ARG A 101 -14.31 -33.99 -26.12
N LYS A 102 -13.70 -34.54 -25.08
CA LYS A 102 -14.20 -35.79 -24.48
C LYS A 102 -15.52 -35.52 -23.79
N ASP A 103 -16.50 -36.39 -24.05
CA ASP A 103 -17.79 -36.36 -23.37
C ASP A 103 -17.60 -36.36 -21.85
N PHE A 104 -18.56 -35.75 -21.16
CA PHE A 104 -18.52 -35.54 -19.72
C PHE A 104 -18.86 -36.78 -18.88
N ASP A 105 -19.14 -37.93 -19.51
CA ASP A 105 -19.74 -39.10 -18.87
C ASP A 105 -18.92 -39.61 -17.68
N GLY A 106 -19.25 -39.10 -16.48
CA GLY A 106 -18.70 -39.53 -15.19
C GLY A 106 -17.20 -39.27 -15.02
N GLU A 107 -16.58 -38.36 -15.77
CA GLU A 107 -15.15 -38.09 -15.59
C GLU A 107 -14.86 -37.27 -14.33
N ASP A 108 -13.88 -37.71 -13.54
CA ASP A 108 -13.32 -36.94 -12.42
C ASP A 108 -12.29 -35.93 -12.89
N CYS A 109 -12.22 -34.79 -12.20
CA CYS A 109 -11.18 -33.80 -12.42
C CYS A 109 -9.80 -34.37 -12.04
N PRO A 110 -8.79 -34.36 -12.93
CA PRO A 110 -7.47 -34.90 -12.62
C PRO A 110 -6.68 -34.19 -11.52
N ILE A 111 -7.15 -33.02 -11.05
CA ILE A 111 -6.48 -32.20 -10.04
C ILE A 111 -7.03 -32.50 -8.65
N CYS A 112 -8.36 -32.49 -8.47
CA CYS A 112 -9.00 -32.71 -7.18
C CYS A 112 -9.64 -34.09 -7.03
N HIS A 113 -9.76 -34.86 -8.11
CA HIS A 113 -10.44 -36.16 -8.16
C HIS A 113 -11.92 -36.12 -7.77
N GLU A 114 -12.59 -34.98 -7.98
CA GLU A 114 -14.03 -34.82 -7.81
C GLU A 114 -14.75 -34.83 -9.16
N ILE A 115 -16.04 -35.22 -9.14
CA ILE A 115 -16.89 -35.31 -10.33
C ILE A 115 -17.01 -33.94 -11.03
N LEU A 116 -16.85 -33.94 -12.35
CA LEU A 116 -17.05 -32.76 -13.17
C LEU A 116 -18.55 -32.50 -13.39
N ASN A 117 -19.13 -31.62 -12.56
CA ASN A 117 -20.51 -31.17 -12.75
C ASN A 117 -20.55 -29.73 -13.33
N PRO A 118 -20.83 -29.55 -14.64
CA PRO A 118 -20.89 -28.23 -15.26
C PRO A 118 -22.04 -27.34 -14.73
N TRP A 119 -23.03 -27.92 -14.05
CA TRP A 119 -24.13 -27.18 -13.42
C TRP A 119 -23.75 -26.57 -12.07
N GLU A 120 -22.81 -27.18 -11.36
CA GLU A 120 -22.31 -26.68 -10.07
C GLU A 120 -21.10 -25.76 -10.24
N GLN A 121 -20.19 -26.12 -11.14
CA GLN A 121 -18.95 -25.39 -11.37
C GLN A 121 -18.60 -25.32 -12.85
N PRO A 122 -18.11 -24.16 -13.37
CA PRO A 122 -17.64 -24.07 -14.74
C PRO A 122 -16.50 -25.07 -15.01
N VAL A 123 -16.60 -25.79 -16.12
CA VAL A 123 -15.60 -26.75 -16.57
C VAL A 123 -14.88 -26.22 -17.80
N LEU A 124 -13.55 -26.27 -17.76
CA LEU A 124 -12.67 -25.99 -18.89
C LEU A 124 -12.11 -27.29 -19.45
N PHE A 125 -11.65 -27.28 -20.69
CA PHE A 125 -10.97 -28.41 -21.30
C PHE A 125 -9.64 -27.98 -21.91
N CYS A 126 -8.72 -28.94 -22.04
CA CYS A 126 -7.48 -28.73 -22.78
C CYS A 126 -7.80 -28.68 -24.28
N ASP A 127 -7.79 -27.46 -24.84
CA ASP A 127 -8.10 -27.19 -26.25
C ASP A 127 -6.85 -27.21 -27.15
N ARG A 128 -7.01 -27.56 -28.43
CA ARG A 128 -5.94 -27.51 -29.42
C ARG A 128 -5.67 -26.06 -29.77
N ASP A 129 -4.40 -25.69 -29.72
CA ASP A 129 -3.96 -24.44 -30.34
C ASP A 129 -3.72 -24.66 -31.84
N GLU A 130 -4.03 -23.64 -32.63
CA GLU A 130 -3.91 -23.65 -34.09
C GLU A 130 -2.46 -23.96 -34.53
N GLY A 131 -2.22 -25.22 -34.91
CA GLY A 131 -1.17 -25.54 -35.88
C GLY A 131 0.05 -26.35 -35.43
N ARG A 132 0.09 -27.01 -34.25
CA ARG A 132 1.13 -28.05 -34.03
C ARG A 132 1.00 -29.02 -32.85
N HIS A 133 0.06 -28.85 -31.92
CA HIS A 133 0.02 -29.65 -30.70
C HIS A 133 -1.32 -30.37 -30.52
N ILE A 134 -1.25 -31.68 -30.27
CA ILE A 134 -2.41 -32.52 -29.97
C ILE A 134 -2.83 -32.21 -28.53
N ALA A 135 -3.91 -31.45 -28.37
CA ALA A 135 -4.53 -31.29 -27.06
C ALA A 135 -5.16 -32.60 -26.60
N CYS A 136 -5.18 -32.83 -25.28
CA CYS A 136 -5.70 -34.08 -24.73
C CYS A 136 -7.21 -34.08 -24.54
N GLY A 137 -7.89 -32.95 -24.73
CA GLY A 137 -9.34 -32.81 -24.58
C GLY A 137 -9.86 -33.05 -23.15
N LYS A 138 -8.97 -33.19 -22.16
CA LYS A 138 -9.34 -33.51 -20.77
C LYS A 138 -10.01 -32.31 -20.12
N ASN A 139 -11.07 -32.59 -19.37
CA ASN A 139 -11.88 -31.60 -18.66
C ASN A 139 -11.35 -31.35 -17.23
N PHE A 140 -11.51 -30.11 -16.73
CA PHE A 140 -11.08 -29.65 -15.40
C PHE A 140 -12.06 -28.63 -14.83
N HIS A 141 -12.29 -28.61 -13.51
CA HIS A 141 -12.96 -27.45 -12.90
C HIS A 141 -12.12 -26.19 -13.12
N LEU A 142 -12.79 -25.08 -13.43
CA LEU A 142 -12.15 -23.77 -13.63
C LEU A 142 -11.23 -23.41 -12.46
N ASN A 143 -11.71 -23.57 -11.22
CA ASN A 143 -10.96 -23.22 -10.02
C ASN A 143 -9.70 -24.09 -9.85
N CYS A 144 -9.81 -25.40 -10.07
CA CYS A 144 -8.68 -26.31 -9.98
C CYS A 144 -7.58 -25.94 -10.98
N LEU A 145 -7.95 -25.63 -12.23
CA LEU A 145 -7.00 -25.22 -13.24
C LEU A 145 -6.36 -23.85 -12.92
N VAL A 146 -7.13 -22.90 -12.40
CA VAL A 146 -6.59 -21.58 -12.00
C VAL A 146 -5.54 -21.72 -10.89
N GLU A 147 -5.78 -22.55 -9.87
CA GLU A 147 -4.81 -22.80 -8.80
C GLU A 147 -3.55 -23.52 -9.30
N TRP A 148 -3.70 -24.42 -10.26
CA TRP A 148 -2.58 -25.04 -10.95
C TRP A 148 -1.71 -23.99 -11.67
N LEU A 149 -2.32 -23.12 -12.47
CA LEU A 149 -1.61 -22.07 -13.21
C LEU A 149 -0.89 -21.08 -12.28
N LYS A 150 -1.50 -20.71 -11.14
CA LYS A 150 -0.83 -19.91 -10.10
C LYS A 150 0.38 -20.63 -9.53
N THR A 151 0.33 -21.95 -9.41
CA THR A 151 1.44 -22.75 -8.90
C THR A 151 2.61 -22.79 -9.89
N CYS A 152 2.34 -23.00 -11.18
CA CYS A 152 3.36 -22.86 -12.24
C CYS A 152 4.02 -21.48 -12.19
N GLN A 153 3.23 -20.41 -12.06
CA GLN A 153 3.74 -19.04 -11.97
C GLN A 153 4.66 -18.84 -10.75
N ARG A 154 4.28 -19.34 -9.57
CA ARG A 154 5.11 -19.27 -8.36
C ARG A 154 6.43 -20.00 -8.52
N GLN A 155 6.41 -21.12 -9.24
CA GLN A 155 7.59 -21.94 -9.54
C GLN A 155 8.42 -21.39 -10.72
N ARG A 156 7.95 -20.31 -11.38
CA ARG A 156 8.54 -19.75 -12.60
C ARG A 156 8.62 -20.76 -13.74
N GLU A 157 7.68 -21.69 -13.77
CA GLU A 157 7.50 -22.66 -14.85
C GLU A 157 6.44 -22.14 -15.85
N PRO A 158 6.58 -22.48 -17.14
CA PRO A 158 5.55 -22.13 -18.12
C PRO A 158 4.23 -22.81 -17.75
N PRO A 159 3.07 -22.15 -17.96
CA PRO A 159 1.78 -22.77 -17.70
C PRO A 159 1.60 -23.99 -18.61
N THR A 160 1.31 -25.15 -18.03
CA THR A 160 1.12 -26.40 -18.77
C THR A 160 -0.17 -27.11 -18.36
N CYS A 161 -0.71 -27.95 -19.23
CA CYS A 161 -1.83 -28.84 -18.90
C CYS A 161 -1.39 -29.86 -17.84
N PRO A 162 -2.11 -30.01 -16.72
CA PRO A 162 -1.79 -31.02 -15.71
C PRO A 162 -1.77 -32.46 -16.26
N ASN A 163 -2.58 -32.72 -17.30
CA ASN A 163 -2.75 -34.05 -17.87
C ASN A 163 -1.71 -34.37 -18.96
N CYS A 164 -1.57 -33.53 -19.99
CA CYS A 164 -0.64 -33.80 -21.11
C CYS A 164 0.67 -33.01 -21.06
N ARG A 165 0.83 -32.11 -20.09
CA ARG A 165 2.00 -31.21 -19.91
C ARG A 165 2.31 -30.29 -21.09
N MET A 166 1.44 -30.23 -22.08
CA MET A 166 1.56 -29.27 -23.17
C MET A 166 1.41 -27.85 -22.63
N PRO A 167 2.13 -26.86 -23.20
CA PRO A 167 1.96 -25.46 -22.85
C PRO A 167 0.48 -25.07 -22.93
N TRP A 168 -0.05 -24.52 -21.85
CA TRP A 168 -1.38 -23.93 -21.86
C TRP A 168 -1.28 -22.64 -22.65
N ASN A 169 -1.94 -22.54 -23.79
CA ASN A 169 -1.97 -21.27 -24.52
C ASN A 169 -2.85 -20.27 -23.76
N VAL A 170 -2.24 -19.60 -22.79
CA VAL A 170 -2.75 -18.36 -22.26
C VAL A 170 -2.46 -17.33 -23.36
N ARG A 171 -3.28 -17.23 -24.41
CA ARG A 171 -3.19 -16.11 -25.35
C ARG A 171 -3.43 -14.85 -24.52
N ALA A 172 -2.34 -14.25 -24.04
CA ALA A 172 -2.30 -12.93 -23.47
C ALA A 172 -2.85 -12.03 -24.58
N GLY A 173 -4.06 -11.51 -24.37
CA GLY A 173 -4.62 -10.54 -25.29
C GLY A 173 -3.67 -9.36 -25.37
N ASN A 174 -2.96 -9.25 -26.49
CA ASN A 174 -2.53 -7.96 -27.04
C ASN A 174 -3.75 -7.30 -27.68
#